data_AF-A0A3N5UCM2-F1
#
_entry.id   AF-A0A3N5UCM2-F1
#
_cell.length_a   1.000
_cell.length_b   1.000
_cell.length_c   1.000
_cell.angle_alpha   90.00
_cell.angle_beta   90.00
_cell.angle_gamma   90.00
#
_symmetry.space_group_name_H-M   'P 1'
#
loop_
_entity.id
_entity.type
_entity.pdbx_description
1 polymer ?
#
loop_
_entity_poly.entity_id
_entity_poly.type
_entity_poly.pdbx_seq_one_letter_code
_entity_poly.pdbx_strand_id
1 'polypeptide(L)'
;MVQFGREITGSLEAVARREWLVTNGIGGYAMGTPAGLRTRRYHSILTASLQPPTMRTLLVAALDVWVEIEGIKHPLCTHEWTAGVLLPDGYRHLESFRLEGTIPVWTWALNDLRIVQRLWMPHGQNTTYITFELERGAEPVQLQVVPLCTWRDHHRETKGGQAVRVTVEAEDQYQAATIWAQEDLSRDPLAGAPHPFRVLATADTATPSAEWWWSFHLAEERERGLVHREDLLAAATFRKQLQYGQHMTIICTAEAETPLPWRDTLSAVHAREADLISQARLDDTPPWIRRLSLAADQFVVDRQIGDEHGKSVLAGYPWFEDWGRDTM
;
A
#
# COMPACT_ATOMS: atom_id res chain seq x y z
N MET A 1 -5.38 -12.15 -18.13
CA MET A 1 -5.03 -12.15 -16.69
C MET A 1 -3.61 -11.60 -16.57
N VAL A 2 -3.31 -10.68 -15.65
CA VAL A 2 -1.90 -10.33 -15.37
C VAL A 2 -1.40 -11.27 -14.32
N GLN A 3 -0.34 -11.96 -14.69
CA GLN A 3 0.40 -12.86 -13.85
C GLN A 3 1.84 -12.84 -14.33
N PHE A 4 2.74 -12.78 -13.37
CA PHE A 4 4.18 -12.78 -13.56
C PHE A 4 4.74 -13.86 -12.66
N GLY A 5 5.41 -14.85 -13.23
CA GLY A 5 6.20 -15.82 -12.49
C GLY A 5 7.66 -15.37 -12.37
N ARG A 6 8.52 -16.32 -11.99
CA ARG A 6 9.96 -16.12 -11.79
C ARG A 6 10.69 -15.56 -13.00
N GLU A 7 10.17 -15.75 -14.20
CA GLU A 7 10.71 -15.18 -15.43
C GLU A 7 10.70 -13.65 -15.43
N ILE A 8 9.78 -13.02 -14.69
CA ILE A 8 9.75 -11.57 -14.46
C ILE A 8 10.17 -11.23 -13.03
N THR A 9 9.61 -11.89 -12.01
CA THR A 9 9.83 -11.51 -10.60
C THR A 9 11.26 -11.77 -10.14
N GLY A 10 11.99 -12.69 -10.79
CA GLY A 10 13.39 -12.97 -10.50
C GLY A 10 14.39 -11.95 -11.06
N SER A 11 13.94 -11.01 -11.92
CA SER A 11 14.76 -9.92 -12.45
C SER A 11 14.30 -8.60 -11.88
N LEU A 12 15.13 -7.99 -11.03
CA LEU A 12 14.82 -6.68 -10.44
C LEU A 12 14.48 -5.63 -11.49
N GLU A 13 15.26 -5.56 -12.57
CA GLU A 13 15.01 -4.61 -13.65
C GLU A 13 13.64 -4.85 -14.30
N ALA A 14 13.28 -6.10 -14.58
CA ALA A 14 12.00 -6.40 -15.20
C ALA A 14 10.84 -6.08 -14.26
N VAL A 15 10.93 -6.47 -12.99
CA VAL A 15 9.83 -6.31 -12.05
C VAL A 15 9.66 -4.85 -11.60
N ALA A 16 10.73 -4.08 -11.44
CA ALA A 16 10.66 -2.67 -11.02
C ALA A 16 10.13 -1.73 -12.12
N ARG A 17 10.19 -2.14 -13.40
CA ARG A 17 9.57 -1.39 -14.52
C ARG A 17 8.04 -1.54 -14.60
N ARG A 18 7.43 -2.33 -13.71
CA ARG A 18 6.00 -2.58 -13.67
C ARG A 18 5.42 -1.95 -12.41
N GLU A 19 4.24 -1.38 -12.54
CA GLU A 19 3.51 -0.78 -11.43
C GLU A 19 2.14 -1.44 -11.27
N TRP A 20 1.66 -1.50 -10.04
CA TRP A 20 0.28 -1.85 -9.69
C TRP A 20 -0.42 -0.64 -9.07
N LEU A 21 -1.74 -0.60 -9.18
CA LEU A 21 -2.59 0.46 -8.66
C LEU A 21 -3.84 -0.16 -8.04
N VAL A 22 -4.20 0.34 -6.85
CA VAL A 22 -5.48 0.10 -6.18
C VAL A 22 -6.03 1.46 -5.77
N THR A 23 -7.31 1.71 -6.02
CA THR A 23 -7.96 2.99 -5.70
C THR A 23 -9.17 2.76 -4.81
N ASN A 24 -9.59 3.79 -4.08
CA ASN A 24 -10.73 3.73 -3.17
C ASN A 24 -11.98 4.46 -3.69
N GLY A 25 -11.99 4.93 -4.94
CA GLY A 25 -13.14 5.63 -5.52
C GLY A 25 -13.40 7.03 -4.94
N ILE A 26 -12.51 7.57 -4.09
CA ILE A 26 -12.59 8.96 -3.58
C ILE A 26 -11.31 9.75 -3.85
N GLY A 27 -10.48 9.30 -4.79
CA GLY A 27 -9.20 9.93 -5.14
C GLY A 27 -7.99 9.42 -4.36
N GLY A 28 -8.19 8.65 -3.29
CA GLY A 28 -7.12 7.94 -2.59
C GLY A 28 -6.67 6.68 -3.35
N TYR A 29 -5.43 6.27 -3.10
CA TYR A 29 -4.82 5.13 -3.79
C TYR A 29 -3.67 4.49 -3.02
N ALA A 30 -3.32 3.28 -3.44
CA ALA A 30 -2.07 2.59 -3.15
C ALA A 30 -1.43 2.20 -4.49
N MET A 31 -0.12 2.38 -4.61
CA MET A 31 0.61 1.99 -5.82
C MET A 31 2.07 1.67 -5.52
N GLY A 32 2.69 0.89 -6.38
CA GLY A 32 4.12 0.60 -6.29
C GLY A 32 4.56 -0.43 -7.33
N THR A 33 5.80 -0.91 -7.19
CA THR A 33 6.29 -2.02 -8.01
C THR A 33 5.94 -3.37 -7.37
N PRO A 34 5.79 -4.46 -8.14
CA PRO A 34 5.63 -5.79 -7.56
C PRO A 34 6.80 -6.23 -6.68
N ALA A 35 8.02 -5.69 -6.86
CA ALA A 35 9.17 -5.99 -5.99
C ALA A 35 9.11 -5.32 -4.60
N GLY A 36 8.15 -4.42 -4.38
CA GLY A 36 8.12 -3.55 -3.20
C GLY A 36 9.18 -2.43 -3.24
N LEU A 37 9.98 -2.36 -4.30
CA LEU A 37 10.97 -1.29 -4.49
C LEU A 37 10.25 0.02 -4.84
N ARG A 38 10.51 1.06 -4.06
CA ARG A 38 10.04 2.42 -4.35
C ARG A 38 10.99 3.10 -5.34
N THR A 39 10.48 3.44 -6.52
CA THR A 39 11.25 4.18 -7.55
C THR A 39 10.75 5.61 -7.73
N ARG A 40 9.53 5.91 -7.26
CA ARG A 40 8.86 7.21 -7.38
C ARG A 40 8.35 7.74 -6.04
N ARG A 41 8.20 9.06 -5.93
CA ARG A 41 7.64 9.72 -4.73
C ARG A 41 6.19 9.32 -4.44
N TYR A 42 5.47 8.81 -5.44
CA TYR A 42 4.07 8.42 -5.36
C TYR A 42 3.85 6.98 -4.89
N HIS A 43 4.91 6.16 -4.85
CA HIS A 43 4.79 4.77 -4.38
C HIS A 43 4.45 4.75 -2.89
N SER A 44 3.31 4.17 -2.58
CA SER A 44 2.67 4.18 -1.27
C SER A 44 1.75 2.97 -1.05
N ILE A 45 1.60 2.62 0.22
CA ILE A 45 0.57 1.69 0.71
C ILE A 45 -0.71 2.44 1.03
N LEU A 46 -0.62 3.71 1.44
CA LEU A 46 -1.77 4.59 1.62
C LEU A 46 -1.43 6.03 1.24
N THR A 47 -2.02 6.49 0.14
CA THR A 47 -2.25 7.90 -0.16
C THR A 47 -3.73 8.21 0.05
N ALA A 48 -4.05 9.00 1.08
CA ALA A 48 -5.41 9.40 1.41
C ALA A 48 -5.81 10.64 0.63
N SER A 49 -7.05 10.72 0.15
CA SER A 49 -7.64 11.97 -0.33
C SER A 49 -8.41 12.62 0.80
N LEU A 50 -7.84 13.67 1.40
CA LEU A 50 -8.43 14.35 2.56
C LEU A 50 -9.52 15.36 2.18
N GLN A 51 -9.64 15.68 0.88
CA GLN A 51 -10.75 16.43 0.31
C GLN A 51 -11.13 15.79 -1.05
N PRO A 52 -11.93 14.71 -1.05
CA PRO A 52 -12.21 13.95 -2.27
C PRO A 52 -12.60 14.78 -3.51
N PRO A 53 -11.96 14.55 -4.68
CA PRO A 53 -10.89 13.59 -4.96
C PRO A 53 -9.45 14.15 -4.88
N THR A 54 -9.28 15.33 -4.29
CA THR A 54 -8.04 16.12 -4.21
C THR A 54 -7.41 16.06 -2.81
N MET A 55 -6.44 16.95 -2.52
CA MET A 55 -5.66 16.94 -1.28
C MET A 55 -5.12 15.55 -0.94
N ARG A 56 -4.36 14.99 -1.89
CA ARG A 56 -3.78 13.66 -1.77
C ARG A 56 -2.56 13.70 -0.86
N THR A 57 -2.71 13.13 0.32
CA THR A 57 -1.70 13.06 1.36
C THR A 57 -1.17 11.63 1.48
N LEU A 58 0.14 11.45 1.29
CA LEU A 58 0.80 10.17 1.46
C LEU A 58 1.04 9.95 2.97
N LEU A 59 0.57 8.82 3.48
CA LEU A 59 0.59 8.49 4.92
C LEU A 59 1.49 7.29 5.21
N VAL A 60 1.40 6.24 4.39
CA VAL A 60 2.23 5.02 4.53
C VAL A 60 2.91 4.76 3.19
N ALA A 61 4.23 4.90 3.15
CA ALA A 61 5.01 4.76 1.92
C ALA A 61 5.33 3.30 1.60
N ALA A 62 5.62 2.48 2.60
CA ALA A 62 5.95 1.07 2.43
C ALA A 62 5.73 0.30 3.74
N LEU A 63 5.77 -1.03 3.63
CA LEU A 63 5.91 -1.93 4.77
C LEU A 63 7.28 -2.61 4.67
N ASP A 64 8.08 -2.54 5.73
CA ASP A 64 9.30 -3.31 5.87
C ASP A 64 8.95 -4.64 6.57
N VAL A 65 8.92 -5.72 5.78
CA VAL A 65 8.33 -7.01 6.17
C VAL A 65 9.41 -8.08 6.21
N TRP A 66 9.48 -8.81 7.31
CA TRP A 66 10.44 -9.88 7.53
C TRP A 66 9.78 -11.13 8.07
N VAL A 67 10.27 -12.28 7.64
CA VAL A 67 9.91 -13.61 8.16
C VAL A 67 11.13 -14.17 8.86
N GLU A 68 10.96 -14.62 10.10
CA GLU A 68 12.01 -15.32 10.84
C GLU A 68 11.73 -16.82 10.84
N ILE A 69 12.68 -17.59 10.32
CA ILE A 69 12.66 -19.05 10.21
C ILE A 69 13.89 -19.57 10.94
N GLU A 70 13.72 -20.37 11.98
CA GLU A 70 14.84 -20.96 12.75
C GLU A 70 15.86 -19.92 13.25
N GLY A 71 15.41 -18.69 13.58
CA GLY A 71 16.26 -17.59 14.03
C GLY A 71 16.94 -16.79 12.90
N ILE A 72 16.72 -17.14 11.64
CA ILE A 72 17.24 -16.43 10.46
C ILE A 72 16.14 -15.56 9.87
N LYS A 73 16.46 -14.27 9.64
CA LYS A 73 15.52 -13.30 9.07
C LYS A 73 15.63 -13.24 7.55
N HIS A 74 14.48 -13.33 6.89
CA HIS A 74 14.32 -13.22 5.45
C HIS A 74 13.39 -12.06 5.10
N PRO A 75 13.79 -11.14 4.22
CA PRO A 75 12.95 -10.00 3.88
C PRO A 75 11.90 -10.35 2.81
N LEU A 76 10.72 -9.75 2.94
CA LEU A 76 9.69 -9.71 1.90
C LEU A 76 9.54 -8.29 1.31
N CYS A 77 10.51 -7.42 1.56
CA CYS A 77 10.57 -6.04 1.09
C CYS A 77 11.88 -5.79 0.33
N THR A 78 11.88 -4.78 -0.54
CA THR A 78 13.08 -4.35 -1.26
C THR A 78 13.25 -2.85 -1.11
N HIS A 79 14.42 -2.40 -0.62
CA HIS A 79 14.75 -0.97 -0.54
C HIS A 79 16.01 -0.66 -1.32
N GLU A 80 16.04 0.51 -1.94
CA GLU A 80 17.23 1.10 -2.53
C GLU A 80 17.61 2.35 -1.74
N TRP A 81 18.89 2.45 -1.37
CA TRP A 81 19.44 3.57 -0.62
C TRP A 81 20.29 4.45 -1.55
N THR A 82 20.40 5.74 -1.24
CA THR A 82 21.17 6.69 -2.07
C THR A 82 22.65 6.34 -2.22
N ALA A 83 23.18 5.46 -1.36
CA ALA A 83 24.52 4.90 -1.48
C ALA A 83 24.67 3.89 -2.64
N GLY A 84 23.59 3.61 -3.40
CA GLY A 84 23.55 2.59 -4.45
C GLY A 84 23.42 1.17 -3.92
N VAL A 85 22.99 1.02 -2.66
CA VAL A 85 22.81 -0.27 -2.00
C VAL A 85 21.36 -0.70 -2.13
N LEU A 86 21.13 -1.95 -2.52
CA LEU A 86 19.81 -2.55 -2.55
C LEU A 86 19.72 -3.62 -1.46
N LEU A 87 19.26 -3.20 -0.30
CA LEU A 87 19.06 -4.06 0.87
C LEU A 87 17.92 -3.49 1.71
N PRO A 88 17.01 -4.32 2.24
CA PRO A 88 16.86 -5.74 1.92
C PRO A 88 16.51 -5.96 0.44
N ASP A 89 16.71 -7.19 -0.04
CA ASP A 89 16.53 -7.61 -1.42
C ASP A 89 15.45 -8.70 -1.58
N GLY A 90 14.33 -8.50 -0.87
CA GLY A 90 13.23 -9.47 -0.77
C GLY A 90 12.60 -9.87 -2.09
N TYR A 91 12.76 -9.08 -3.17
CA TYR A 91 12.35 -9.50 -4.53
C TYR A 91 12.94 -10.87 -4.93
N ARG A 92 14.09 -11.27 -4.38
CA ARG A 92 14.68 -12.59 -4.62
C ARG A 92 13.78 -13.73 -4.15
N HIS A 93 12.95 -13.49 -3.15
CA HIS A 93 11.96 -14.44 -2.60
C HIS A 93 10.59 -14.32 -3.26
N LEU A 94 10.38 -13.36 -4.17
CA LEU A 94 9.12 -13.21 -4.89
C LEU A 94 8.98 -14.33 -5.93
N GLU A 95 8.08 -15.27 -5.67
CA GLU A 95 7.78 -16.37 -6.57
C GLU A 95 6.89 -15.90 -7.73
N SER A 96 5.81 -15.20 -7.40
CA SER A 96 4.90 -14.68 -8.40
C SER A 96 4.14 -13.43 -7.94
N PHE A 97 3.66 -12.67 -8.91
CA PHE A 97 2.73 -11.56 -8.73
C PHE A 97 1.56 -11.73 -9.70
N ARG A 98 0.34 -11.47 -9.25
CA ARG A 98 -0.85 -11.47 -10.11
C ARG A 98 -1.86 -10.44 -9.65
N LEU A 99 -2.85 -10.16 -10.51
CA LEU A 99 -4.07 -9.48 -10.10
C LEU A 99 -5.23 -10.47 -10.04
N GLU A 100 -5.91 -10.53 -8.89
CA GLU A 100 -7.23 -11.15 -8.71
C GLU A 100 -8.27 -10.03 -8.78
N GLY A 101 -8.90 -9.85 -9.94
CA GLY A 101 -9.67 -8.63 -10.21
C GLY A 101 -8.75 -7.40 -10.20
N THR A 102 -9.01 -6.46 -9.28
CA THR A 102 -8.14 -5.30 -9.00
C THR A 102 -7.13 -5.55 -7.87
N ILE A 103 -7.22 -6.68 -7.16
CA ILE A 103 -6.43 -6.97 -5.96
C ILE A 103 -5.05 -7.50 -6.36
N PRO A 104 -3.95 -6.79 -6.03
CA PRO A 104 -2.62 -7.31 -6.19
C PRO A 104 -2.35 -8.44 -5.20
N VAL A 105 -1.80 -9.54 -5.71
CA VAL A 105 -1.46 -10.72 -4.92
C VAL A 105 -0.02 -11.12 -5.18
N TRP A 106 0.77 -11.19 -4.13
CA TRP A 106 2.14 -11.68 -4.15
C TRP A 106 2.18 -13.06 -3.53
N THR A 107 3.01 -13.92 -4.09
CA THR A 107 3.38 -15.20 -3.50
C THR A 107 4.88 -15.17 -3.25
N TRP A 108 5.24 -15.28 -1.97
CA TRP A 108 6.62 -15.30 -1.49
C TRP A 108 7.02 -16.74 -1.19
N ALA A 109 8.15 -17.19 -1.71
CA ALA A 109 8.68 -18.52 -1.46
C ALA A 109 10.02 -18.44 -0.72
N LEU A 110 10.07 -19.09 0.44
CA LEU A 110 11.21 -19.15 1.36
C LEU A 110 11.43 -20.61 1.74
N ASN A 111 12.39 -21.30 1.12
CA ASN A 111 12.58 -22.75 1.28
C ASN A 111 11.29 -23.53 0.93
N ASP A 112 10.69 -24.23 1.88
CA ASP A 112 9.41 -24.95 1.75
C ASP A 112 8.18 -24.12 2.14
N LEU A 113 8.41 -22.91 2.66
CA LEU A 113 7.38 -21.98 3.10
C LEU A 113 6.87 -21.10 1.96
N ARG A 114 5.55 -20.86 1.97
CA ARG A 114 4.88 -19.94 1.07
C ARG A 114 3.98 -18.98 1.85
N ILE A 115 4.23 -17.68 1.68
CA ILE A 115 3.36 -16.62 2.19
C ILE A 115 2.63 -15.96 1.03
N VAL A 116 1.31 -15.83 1.15
CA VAL A 116 0.50 -15.08 0.20
C VAL A 116 0.16 -13.73 0.79
N GLN A 117 0.53 -12.67 0.08
CA GLN A 117 0.18 -11.31 0.43
C GLN A 117 -0.93 -10.80 -0.49
N ARG A 118 -1.97 -10.16 0.05
CA ARG A 118 -3.02 -9.48 -0.71
C ARG A 118 -3.16 -8.05 -0.24
N LEU A 119 -3.43 -7.10 -1.15
CA LEU A 119 -3.66 -5.70 -0.83
C LEU A 119 -4.94 -5.18 -1.50
N TRP A 120 -5.80 -4.49 -0.76
CA TRP A 120 -7.00 -3.86 -1.33
C TRP A 120 -7.40 -2.61 -0.55
N MET A 121 -8.26 -1.78 -1.15
CA MET A 121 -8.90 -0.64 -0.49
C MET A 121 -10.41 -0.81 -0.59
N PRO A 122 -11.18 -0.73 0.52
CA PRO A 122 -12.62 -0.62 0.42
C PRO A 122 -13.03 0.68 -0.26
N HIS A 123 -14.09 0.63 -1.05
CA HIS A 123 -14.61 1.80 -1.75
C HIS A 123 -15.12 2.84 -0.75
N GLY A 124 -14.80 4.11 -0.98
CA GLY A 124 -15.24 5.26 -0.19
C GLY A 124 -14.40 5.54 1.06
N GLN A 125 -13.31 4.82 1.31
CA GLN A 125 -12.54 4.93 2.55
C GLN A 125 -11.05 5.14 2.28
N ASN A 126 -10.41 6.02 3.04
CA ASN A 126 -8.96 6.19 3.07
C ASN A 126 -8.32 5.09 3.93
N THR A 127 -8.55 3.85 3.52
CA THR A 127 -8.08 2.65 4.22
C THR A 127 -7.49 1.67 3.22
N THR A 128 -6.35 1.08 3.56
CA THR A 128 -5.73 -0.03 2.83
C THR A 128 -5.61 -1.23 3.75
N TYR A 129 -6.09 -2.38 3.29
CA TYR A 129 -5.94 -3.67 3.96
C TYR A 129 -4.84 -4.47 3.28
N ILE A 130 -4.01 -5.11 4.10
CA ILE A 130 -2.99 -6.05 3.66
C ILE A 130 -3.14 -7.31 4.51
N THR A 131 -3.16 -8.48 3.86
CA THR A 131 -3.08 -9.76 4.58
C THR A 131 -1.81 -10.48 4.18
N PHE A 132 -1.19 -11.15 5.14
CA PHE A 132 -0.09 -12.09 4.95
C PHE A 132 -0.54 -13.43 5.50
N GLU A 133 -0.77 -14.40 4.61
CA GLU A 133 -1.26 -15.74 4.94
C GLU A 133 -0.12 -16.75 4.79
N LEU A 134 0.09 -17.60 5.80
CA LEU A 134 0.98 -18.75 5.68
C LEU A 134 0.25 -19.87 4.94
N GLU A 135 0.33 -19.85 3.61
CA GLU A 135 -0.34 -20.81 2.72
C GLU A 135 0.34 -22.18 2.73
N ARG A 136 1.65 -22.23 2.99
CA ARG A 136 2.42 -23.48 3.09
C ARG A 136 3.58 -23.33 4.07
N GLY A 137 3.80 -24.34 4.90
CA GLY A 137 4.90 -24.43 5.85
C GLY A 137 4.52 -25.38 6.99
N ALA A 138 5.46 -26.23 7.43
CA ALA A 138 5.19 -27.20 8.50
C ALA A 138 5.32 -26.57 9.90
N GLU A 139 6.30 -25.70 10.07
CA GLU A 139 6.62 -25.07 11.37
C GLU A 139 6.04 -23.65 11.47
N PRO A 140 5.67 -23.19 12.68
CA PRO A 140 5.28 -21.80 12.89
C PRO A 140 6.43 -20.84 12.59
N VAL A 141 6.12 -19.69 11.98
CA VAL A 141 7.11 -18.64 11.70
C VAL A 141 6.74 -17.33 12.36
N GLN A 142 7.73 -16.50 12.67
CA GLN A 142 7.45 -15.14 13.14
C GLN A 142 7.44 -14.18 11.96
N LEU A 143 6.31 -13.51 11.73
CA LEU A 143 6.21 -12.39 10.81
C LEU A 143 6.41 -11.09 11.59
N GLN A 144 7.29 -10.23 11.09
CA GLN A 144 7.54 -8.88 11.61
C GLN A 144 7.20 -7.86 10.53
N VAL A 145 6.43 -6.83 10.89
CA VAL A 145 6.06 -5.73 9.98
C VAL A 145 6.36 -4.38 10.63
N VAL A 146 7.10 -3.53 9.92
CA VAL A 146 7.38 -2.15 10.30
C VAL A 146 6.78 -1.22 9.23
N PRO A 147 5.71 -0.47 9.52
CA PRO A 147 5.20 0.53 8.58
C PRO A 147 6.18 1.71 8.48
N LEU A 148 6.52 2.07 7.25
CA LEU A 148 7.33 3.23 6.91
C LEU A 148 6.39 4.38 6.56
N CYS A 149 6.23 5.28 7.51
CA CYS A 149 5.21 6.30 7.57
C CYS A 149 5.74 7.68 7.17
N THR A 150 4.81 8.54 6.80
CA THR A 150 5.01 9.97 6.62
C THR A 150 3.68 10.72 6.78
N TRP A 151 3.70 12.03 6.62
CA TRP A 151 2.53 12.86 6.36
C TRP A 151 2.99 13.97 5.43
N ARG A 152 2.61 13.91 4.15
CA ARG A 152 2.99 14.93 3.15
C ARG A 152 2.07 14.95 1.96
N ASP A 153 2.06 16.05 1.23
CA ASP A 153 1.55 16.08 -0.14
C ASP A 153 2.24 14.99 -1.00
N HIS A 154 1.46 14.29 -1.83
CA HIS A 154 1.96 13.17 -2.63
C HIS A 154 2.95 13.60 -3.74
N HIS A 155 2.99 14.88 -4.12
CA HIS A 155 3.93 15.47 -5.07
C HIS A 155 5.25 15.90 -4.43
N ARG A 156 5.39 15.82 -3.11
CA ARG A 156 6.60 16.21 -2.38
C ARG A 156 7.33 15.00 -1.80
N GLU A 157 8.41 15.25 -1.08
CA GLU A 157 9.21 14.25 -0.36
C GLU A 157 9.34 14.62 1.09
N THR A 158 9.40 13.58 1.91
CA THR A 158 9.61 13.71 3.33
C THR A 158 11.05 14.04 3.66
N LYS A 159 11.24 14.99 4.58
CA LYS A 159 12.54 15.33 5.17
C LYS A 159 12.52 15.01 6.65
N GLY A 160 13.30 14.00 7.03
CA GLY A 160 13.29 13.48 8.39
C GLY A 160 13.83 14.45 9.45
N GLY A 161 13.79 14.01 10.69
CA GLY A 161 14.35 14.74 11.84
C GLY A 161 13.35 15.57 12.64
N GLN A 162 12.08 15.61 12.24
CA GLN A 162 11.01 16.18 13.05
C GLN A 162 10.56 15.21 14.15
N ALA A 163 10.07 15.77 15.25
CA ALA A 163 9.44 14.97 16.30
C ALA A 163 8.09 14.45 15.81
N VAL A 164 7.95 13.12 15.78
CA VAL A 164 6.67 12.46 15.52
C VAL A 164 6.33 11.63 16.73
N ARG A 165 5.12 11.80 17.26
CA ARG A 165 4.63 10.98 18.37
C ARG A 165 3.98 9.73 17.78
N VAL A 166 4.33 8.58 18.33
CA VAL A 166 3.65 7.31 18.05
C VAL A 166 3.25 6.66 19.37
N THR A 167 2.01 6.20 19.45
CA THR A 167 1.52 5.35 20.55
C THR A 167 0.96 4.06 19.98
N VAL A 168 0.97 3.02 20.80
CA VAL A 168 0.40 1.72 20.46
C VAL A 168 -0.58 1.34 21.57
N GLU A 169 -1.80 1.00 21.18
CA GLU A 169 -2.89 0.63 22.08
C GLU A 169 -3.60 -0.61 21.53
N ALA A 170 -4.13 -1.45 22.42
CA ALA A 170 -4.96 -2.57 22.02
C ALA A 170 -6.39 -2.06 21.72
N GLU A 171 -6.92 -2.43 20.58
CA GLU A 171 -8.26 -2.06 20.12
C GLU A 171 -8.95 -3.28 19.52
N ASP A 172 -9.96 -3.80 20.22
CA ASP A 172 -10.61 -5.07 19.92
C ASP A 172 -9.61 -6.22 19.70
N GLN A 173 -9.48 -6.68 18.45
CA GLN A 173 -8.57 -7.75 18.04
C GLN A 173 -7.24 -7.25 17.46
N TYR A 174 -7.01 -5.93 17.49
CA TYR A 174 -5.88 -5.27 16.85
C TYR A 174 -4.93 -4.64 17.88
N GLN A 175 -3.65 -4.56 17.49
CA GLN A 175 -2.71 -3.60 18.03
C GLN A 175 -2.72 -2.38 17.10
N ALA A 176 -3.10 -1.21 17.60
CA ALA A 176 -3.23 0.02 16.82
C ALA A 176 -2.09 0.98 17.13
N ALA A 177 -1.21 1.22 16.16
CA ALA A 177 -0.26 2.31 16.20
C ALA A 177 -0.90 3.58 15.65
N THR A 178 -0.96 4.64 16.44
CA THR A 178 -1.44 5.96 15.99
C THR A 178 -0.26 6.91 15.84
N ILE A 179 -0.19 7.61 14.70
CA ILE A 179 0.92 8.46 14.31
C ILE A 179 0.45 9.92 14.30
N TRP A 180 1.11 10.79 15.08
CA TRP A 180 0.84 12.23 15.12
C TRP A 180 2.05 13.01 14.61
N ALA A 181 1.97 13.43 13.34
CA ALA A 181 2.86 14.46 12.81
C ALA A 181 2.43 15.83 13.35
N GLN A 182 3.38 16.66 13.79
CA GLN A 182 3.08 18.02 14.26
C GLN A 182 2.95 19.02 13.10
N GLU A 183 3.56 18.72 11.96
CA GLU A 183 3.57 19.52 10.75
C GLU A 183 3.65 18.61 9.52
N ASP A 184 3.48 19.20 8.33
CA ASP A 184 3.78 18.51 7.08
C ASP A 184 5.26 18.11 7.04
N LEU A 185 5.54 16.81 6.87
CA LEU A 185 6.89 16.26 6.95
C LEU A 185 7.73 16.54 5.69
N SER A 186 7.14 17.12 4.63
CA SER A 186 7.87 17.76 3.53
C SER A 186 8.28 19.21 3.83
N ARG A 187 7.81 19.77 4.95
CA ARG A 187 8.03 21.15 5.42
C ARG A 187 7.47 22.19 4.45
N ASP A 188 6.31 21.90 3.86
CA ASP A 188 5.57 22.85 3.05
C ASP A 188 4.86 23.87 3.95
N PRO A 189 5.22 25.17 3.93
CA PRO A 189 4.55 26.19 4.73
C PRO A 189 3.09 26.43 4.29
N LEU A 190 2.69 25.91 3.12
CA LEU A 190 1.34 26.02 2.59
C LEU A 190 0.48 24.79 2.89
N ALA A 191 1.05 23.74 3.49
CA ALA A 191 0.29 22.55 3.82
C ALA A 191 -0.68 22.81 4.98
N GLY A 192 -1.82 22.11 4.95
CA GLY A 192 -2.76 22.10 6.05
C GLY A 192 -2.18 21.45 7.31
N ALA A 193 -2.86 21.64 8.45
CA ALA A 193 -2.46 21.00 9.69
C ALA A 193 -2.61 19.47 9.59
N PRO A 194 -1.60 18.68 10.01
CA PRO A 194 -1.73 17.24 10.03
C PRO A 194 -2.82 16.74 10.96
N HIS A 195 -3.44 15.64 10.54
CA HIS A 195 -4.34 14.84 11.37
C HIS A 195 -3.68 13.48 11.62
N PRO A 196 -3.94 12.86 12.79
CA PRO A 196 -3.41 11.54 13.06
C PRO A 196 -4.00 10.51 12.10
N PHE A 197 -3.20 9.50 11.81
CA PHE A 197 -3.62 8.31 11.08
C PHE A 197 -3.12 7.07 11.83
N ARG A 198 -3.64 5.91 11.47
CA ARG A 198 -3.47 4.68 12.23
C ARG A 198 -2.96 3.53 11.35
N VAL A 199 -2.13 2.70 11.93
CA VAL A 199 -1.77 1.38 11.40
C VAL A 199 -2.17 0.34 12.43
N LEU A 200 -3.18 -0.47 12.10
CA LEU A 200 -3.66 -1.55 12.94
C LEU A 200 -3.09 -2.88 12.45
N ALA A 201 -2.83 -3.79 13.38
CA ALA A 201 -2.39 -5.14 13.04
C ALA A 201 -3.07 -6.19 13.91
N THR A 202 -3.49 -7.32 13.33
CA THR A 202 -3.74 -8.53 14.13
C THR A 202 -2.38 -9.13 14.51
N ALA A 203 -1.80 -8.65 15.60
CA ALA A 203 -0.45 -8.95 16.06
C ALA A 203 -0.44 -9.44 17.52
N ASP A 204 0.51 -10.29 17.85
CA ASP A 204 0.72 -10.76 19.23
C ASP A 204 1.38 -9.67 20.08
N THR A 205 2.28 -8.90 19.46
CA THR A 205 2.95 -7.77 20.10
C THR A 205 3.09 -6.60 19.13
N ALA A 206 3.11 -5.40 19.70
CA ALA A 206 3.39 -4.18 18.98
C ALA A 206 4.25 -3.26 19.86
N THR A 207 5.32 -2.73 19.28
CA THR A 207 6.24 -1.81 19.97
C THR A 207 6.26 -0.50 19.20
N PRO A 208 5.90 0.64 19.81
CA PRO A 208 6.00 1.93 19.14
C PRO A 208 7.46 2.27 18.85
N SER A 209 7.69 2.95 17.73
CA SER A 209 8.98 3.53 17.35
C SER A 209 8.74 4.92 16.75
N ALA A 210 9.76 5.77 16.79
CA ALA A 210 9.74 7.07 16.11
C ALA A 210 11.09 7.31 15.43
N GLU A 211 11.66 6.23 14.88
CA GLU A 211 12.96 6.26 14.26
C GLU A 211 12.86 6.70 12.80
N TRP A 212 13.69 7.66 12.43
CA TRP A 212 13.84 8.07 11.04
C TRP A 212 14.82 7.15 10.32
N TRP A 213 14.37 6.58 9.21
CA TRP A 213 15.19 5.86 8.24
C TRP A 213 15.52 6.79 7.09
N TRP A 214 16.81 6.93 6.79
CA TRP A 214 17.32 8.03 5.99
C TRP A 214 17.72 7.58 4.59
N SER A 215 17.46 8.43 3.61
CA SER A 215 18.06 8.31 2.28
C SER A 215 17.60 7.12 1.44
N PHE A 216 16.29 6.86 1.41
CA PHE A 216 15.69 6.04 0.36
C PHE A 216 15.92 6.71 -1.00
N HIS A 217 16.34 5.93 -1.99
CA HIS A 217 16.58 6.38 -3.35
C HIS A 217 15.32 6.17 -4.21
N LEU A 218 14.95 7.19 -4.98
CA LEU A 218 13.84 7.14 -5.93
C LEU A 218 14.41 7.23 -7.34
N ALA A 219 14.80 6.08 -7.90
CA ALA A 219 15.55 6.00 -9.15
C ALA A 219 14.87 6.72 -10.33
N GLU A 220 13.55 6.62 -10.47
CA GLU A 220 12.83 7.27 -11.57
C GLU A 220 12.68 8.78 -11.38
N GLU A 221 12.59 9.26 -10.14
CA GLU A 221 12.65 10.71 -9.87
C GLU A 221 14.03 11.28 -10.25
N ARG A 222 15.10 10.51 -10.01
CA ARG A 222 16.46 10.89 -10.41
C ARG A 222 16.59 10.99 -11.93
N GLU A 223 16.08 10.00 -12.67
CA GLU A 223 16.06 10.01 -14.14
C GLU A 223 15.29 11.22 -14.69
N ARG A 224 14.24 11.66 -14.00
CA ARG A 224 13.44 12.85 -14.34
C ARG A 224 14.07 14.17 -13.90
N GLY A 225 15.24 14.15 -13.25
CA GLY A 225 15.90 15.34 -12.74
C GLY A 225 15.20 15.98 -11.52
N LEU A 226 14.39 15.21 -10.81
CA LEU A 226 13.65 15.66 -9.63
C LEU A 226 14.39 15.32 -8.34
N VAL A 227 13.86 15.79 -7.20
CA VAL A 227 14.31 15.32 -5.88
C VAL A 227 14.05 13.81 -5.82
N HIS A 228 15.08 13.06 -5.45
CA HIS A 228 15.12 11.60 -5.59
C HIS A 228 15.61 10.91 -4.32
N ARG A 229 15.54 11.63 -3.20
CA ARG A 229 15.90 11.14 -1.87
C ARG A 229 14.74 11.42 -0.95
N GLU A 230 14.41 10.45 -0.12
CA GLU A 230 13.37 10.58 0.89
C GLU A 230 13.80 9.93 2.20
N ASP A 231 13.33 10.48 3.31
CA ASP A 231 13.47 9.87 4.65
C ASP A 231 12.08 9.43 5.14
N LEU A 232 11.95 8.28 5.78
CA LEU A 232 10.68 7.73 6.24
C LEU A 232 10.72 7.41 7.73
N LEU A 233 9.58 7.52 8.40
CA LEU A 233 9.46 7.21 9.82
C LEU A 233 9.08 5.74 10.02
N ALA A 234 9.94 4.95 10.67
CA ALA A 234 9.58 3.63 11.17
C ALA A 234 8.72 3.78 12.43
N ALA A 235 7.39 3.67 12.28
CA ALA A 235 6.46 4.08 13.33
C ALA A 235 6.20 3.02 14.40
N ALA A 236 6.25 1.73 14.06
CA ALA A 236 6.03 0.65 15.02
C ALA A 236 6.66 -0.64 14.52
N THR A 237 6.82 -1.61 15.40
CA THR A 237 7.11 -3.00 15.00
C THR A 237 6.01 -3.91 15.49
N PHE A 238 5.28 -4.51 14.56
CA PHE A 238 4.28 -5.53 14.83
C PHE A 238 4.90 -6.91 14.64
N ARG A 239 4.60 -7.85 15.55
CA ARG A 239 5.04 -9.24 15.42
C ARG A 239 3.88 -10.20 15.65
N LYS A 240 3.83 -11.24 14.83
CA LYS A 240 2.89 -12.35 14.98
C LYS A 240 3.55 -13.68 14.65
N GLN A 241 3.28 -14.69 15.46
CA GLN A 241 3.55 -16.06 15.09
C GLN A 241 2.43 -16.58 14.17
N LEU A 242 2.80 -17.06 13.00
CA LEU A 242 1.87 -17.63 12.02
C LEU A 242 2.07 -19.14 11.93
N GLN A 243 0.96 -19.87 12.05
CA GLN A 243 0.85 -21.29 11.72
C GLN A 243 0.15 -21.48 10.36
N TYR A 244 0.23 -22.67 9.80
CA TYR A 244 -0.42 -23.00 8.53
C TYR A 244 -1.90 -22.57 8.50
N GLY A 245 -2.30 -21.84 7.46
CA GLY A 245 -3.64 -21.29 7.28
C GLY A 245 -3.98 -20.07 8.14
N GLN A 246 -3.06 -19.60 9.00
CA GLN A 246 -3.22 -18.36 9.74
C GLN A 246 -2.73 -17.16 8.93
N HIS A 247 -3.21 -15.98 9.33
CA HIS A 247 -2.87 -14.72 8.68
C HIS A 247 -2.52 -13.63 9.70
N MET A 248 -1.67 -12.70 9.27
CA MET A 248 -1.53 -11.37 9.87
C MET A 248 -2.23 -10.36 8.95
N THR A 249 -3.07 -9.52 9.53
CA THR A 249 -3.72 -8.41 8.81
C THR A 249 -3.06 -7.12 9.25
N ILE A 250 -2.69 -6.27 8.29
CA ILE A 250 -2.31 -4.88 8.50
C ILE A 250 -3.39 -3.99 7.89
N ILE A 251 -3.81 -2.95 8.60
CA ILE A 251 -4.78 -1.97 8.13
C ILE A 251 -4.16 -0.59 8.30
N CYS A 252 -3.88 0.09 7.19
CA CYS A 252 -3.46 1.49 7.20
C CYS A 252 -4.70 2.35 6.97
N THR A 253 -5.02 3.29 7.86
CA THR A 253 -6.26 4.06 7.76
C THR A 253 -6.10 5.51 8.21
N ALA A 254 -6.76 6.41 7.49
CA ALA A 254 -6.99 7.80 7.91
C ALA A 254 -8.38 8.00 8.54
N GLU A 255 -9.20 6.95 8.61
CA GLU A 255 -10.53 7.00 9.22
C GLU A 255 -10.44 7.08 10.75
N ALA A 256 -11.39 7.77 11.37
CA ALA A 256 -11.47 7.89 12.83
C ALA A 256 -12.02 6.62 13.49
N GLU A 257 -12.97 5.96 12.81
CA GLU A 257 -13.62 4.75 13.32
C GLU A 257 -12.73 3.51 13.15
N THR A 258 -12.93 2.52 14.02
CA THR A 258 -12.28 1.22 13.92
C THR A 258 -12.71 0.54 12.62
N PRO A 259 -11.77 0.15 11.74
CA PRO A 259 -12.12 -0.49 10.48
C PRO A 259 -12.76 -1.87 10.69
N LEU A 260 -13.70 -2.22 9.80
CA LEU A 260 -14.34 -3.54 9.79
C LEU A 260 -13.33 -4.69 9.65
N PRO A 261 -13.68 -5.91 10.06
CA PRO A 261 -12.85 -7.08 9.82
C PRO A 261 -12.50 -7.25 8.33
N TRP A 262 -11.26 -7.67 8.05
CA TRP A 262 -10.74 -7.76 6.68
C TRP A 262 -11.57 -8.66 5.76
N ARG A 263 -12.22 -9.71 6.29
CA ARG A 263 -13.04 -10.62 5.48
C ARG A 263 -14.27 -9.92 4.92
N ASP A 264 -14.89 -9.05 5.72
CA ASP A 264 -16.09 -8.31 5.32
C ASP A 264 -15.75 -7.31 4.22
N THR A 265 -14.63 -6.59 4.36
CA THR A 265 -14.19 -5.63 3.35
C THR A 265 -13.71 -6.30 2.07
N LEU A 266 -13.00 -7.43 2.15
CA LEU A 266 -12.59 -8.21 0.99
C LEU A 266 -13.80 -8.78 0.24
N SER A 267 -14.79 -9.31 0.97
CA SER A 267 -16.03 -9.80 0.37
C SER A 267 -16.81 -8.67 -0.33
N ALA A 268 -16.84 -7.48 0.26
CA ALA A 268 -17.48 -6.31 -0.34
C ALA A 268 -16.78 -5.86 -1.64
N VAL A 269 -15.44 -5.91 -1.69
CA VAL A 269 -14.68 -5.63 -2.91
C VAL A 269 -15.03 -6.64 -4.02
N HIS A 270 -15.00 -7.94 -3.73
CA HIS A 270 -15.38 -8.97 -4.70
C HIS A 270 -16.83 -8.83 -5.18
N ALA A 271 -17.77 -8.54 -4.26
CA ALA A 271 -19.17 -8.33 -4.61
C ALA A 271 -19.33 -7.13 -5.56
N ARG A 272 -18.67 -6.00 -5.25
CA ARG A 272 -18.68 -4.83 -6.13
C ARG A 272 -18.10 -5.14 -7.51
N GLU A 273 -16.96 -5.82 -7.59
CA GLU A 273 -16.36 -6.18 -8.87
C GLU A 273 -17.27 -7.09 -9.70
N ALA A 274 -17.91 -8.07 -9.07
CA ALA A 274 -18.89 -8.94 -9.73
C ALA A 274 -20.12 -8.14 -10.24
N ASP A 275 -20.62 -7.22 -9.42
CA ASP A 275 -21.75 -6.34 -9.79
C ASP A 275 -21.38 -5.44 -10.97
N LEU A 276 -20.18 -4.86 -11.01
CA LEU A 276 -19.70 -4.04 -12.13
C LEU A 276 -19.64 -4.84 -13.43
N ILE A 277 -19.11 -6.06 -13.39
CA ILE A 277 -19.04 -6.94 -14.56
C ILE A 277 -20.44 -7.33 -15.06
N SER A 278 -21.35 -7.64 -14.14
CA SER A 278 -22.74 -7.99 -14.45
C SER A 278 -23.50 -6.80 -15.04
N GLN A 279 -23.38 -5.60 -14.45
CA GLN A 279 -24.00 -4.37 -14.96
C GLN A 279 -23.48 -4.00 -16.35
N ALA A 280 -22.18 -4.19 -16.61
CA ALA A 280 -21.58 -4.00 -17.92
C ALA A 280 -21.93 -5.12 -18.93
N ARG A 281 -22.63 -6.18 -18.48
CA ARG A 281 -23.00 -7.37 -19.28
C ARG A 281 -21.77 -8.05 -19.88
N LEU A 282 -20.72 -8.18 -19.09
CA LEU A 282 -19.41 -8.69 -19.52
C LEU A 282 -19.14 -10.14 -19.07
N ASP A 283 -20.13 -10.84 -18.53
CA ASP A 283 -19.98 -12.20 -17.98
C ASP A 283 -19.37 -13.17 -19.01
N ASP A 284 -19.90 -13.17 -20.24
CA ASP A 284 -19.46 -14.06 -21.33
C ASP A 284 -18.27 -13.52 -22.14
N THR A 285 -17.68 -12.40 -21.73
CA THR A 285 -16.57 -11.80 -22.47
C THR A 285 -15.22 -12.44 -22.11
N PRO A 286 -14.20 -12.34 -22.99
CA PRO A 286 -12.85 -12.76 -22.65
C PRO A 286 -12.34 -12.11 -21.35
N PRO A 287 -11.55 -12.82 -20.51
CA PRO A 287 -11.09 -12.30 -19.22
C PRO A 287 -10.33 -10.96 -19.27
N TRP A 288 -9.71 -10.65 -20.41
CA TRP A 288 -9.01 -9.38 -20.58
C TRP A 288 -9.96 -8.19 -20.76
N ILE A 289 -11.16 -8.38 -21.32
CA ILE A 289 -12.20 -7.33 -21.45
C ILE A 289 -12.76 -6.98 -20.08
N ARG A 290 -13.15 -8.00 -19.30
CA ARG A 290 -13.57 -7.80 -17.90
C ARG A 290 -12.55 -7.00 -17.10
N ARG A 291 -11.27 -7.33 -17.29
CA ARG A 291 -10.19 -6.62 -16.61
C ARG A 291 -10.03 -5.17 -17.06
N LEU A 292 -10.22 -4.85 -18.34
CA LEU A 292 -10.22 -3.46 -18.80
C LEU A 292 -11.37 -2.67 -18.16
N SER A 293 -12.55 -3.29 -17.98
CA SER A 293 -13.66 -2.67 -17.28
C SER A 293 -13.32 -2.33 -15.83
N LEU A 294 -12.72 -3.28 -15.09
CA LEU A 294 -12.28 -3.04 -13.72
C LEU A 294 -11.16 -1.98 -13.65
N ALA A 295 -10.24 -1.98 -14.62
CA ALA A 295 -9.18 -0.97 -14.70
C ALA A 295 -9.74 0.43 -14.98
N ALA A 296 -10.80 0.54 -15.78
CA ALA A 296 -11.49 1.81 -16.04
C ALA A 296 -12.22 2.33 -14.79
N ASP A 297 -12.86 1.44 -14.01
CA ASP A 297 -13.56 1.80 -12.76
C ASP A 297 -12.61 2.46 -11.74
N GLN A 298 -11.32 2.11 -11.74
CA GLN A 298 -10.33 2.70 -10.83
C GLN A 298 -10.19 4.22 -10.98
N PHE A 299 -10.55 4.80 -12.13
CA PHE A 299 -10.48 6.24 -12.40
C PHE A 299 -11.77 6.99 -12.06
N VAL A 300 -12.87 6.28 -11.78
CA VAL A 300 -14.15 6.87 -11.40
C VAL A 300 -14.13 7.21 -9.93
N VAL A 301 -14.35 8.48 -9.60
CA VAL A 301 -14.30 8.98 -8.22
C VAL A 301 -15.56 9.71 -7.82
N ASP A 302 -15.93 9.59 -6.54
CA ASP A 302 -16.93 10.45 -5.91
C ASP A 302 -16.40 11.87 -5.78
N ARG A 303 -17.27 12.84 -6.09
CA ARG A 303 -16.99 14.27 -5.96
C ARG A 303 -18.20 14.96 -5.38
N GLN A 304 -17.96 15.78 -4.36
CA GLN A 304 -18.98 16.67 -3.83
C GLN A 304 -18.95 18.00 -4.60
N ILE A 305 -20.10 18.43 -5.11
CA ILE A 305 -20.27 19.72 -5.80
C ILE A 305 -21.36 20.49 -5.06
N GLY A 306 -20.95 21.36 -4.13
CA GLY A 306 -21.89 21.98 -3.19
C GLY A 306 -22.55 20.93 -2.30
N ASP A 307 -23.87 20.85 -2.34
CA ASP A 307 -24.66 19.85 -1.60
C ASP A 307 -24.95 18.57 -2.41
N GLU A 308 -24.55 18.53 -3.68
CA GLU A 308 -24.81 17.39 -4.57
C GLU A 308 -23.65 16.37 -4.56
N HIS A 309 -24.02 15.09 -4.57
CA HIS A 309 -23.08 13.99 -4.75
C HIS A 309 -23.00 13.64 -6.23
N GLY A 310 -21.81 13.77 -6.80
CA GLY A 310 -21.52 13.46 -8.19
C GLY A 310 -20.40 12.45 -8.35
N LYS A 311 -20.15 12.08 -9.61
CA LYS A 311 -18.98 11.32 -10.02
C LYS A 311 -18.10 12.19 -10.92
N SER A 312 -16.80 11.94 -10.89
CA SER A 312 -15.83 12.49 -11.82
C SER A 312 -14.89 11.40 -12.32
N VAL A 313 -14.10 11.69 -13.36
CA VAL A 313 -13.09 10.78 -13.90
C VAL A 313 -11.73 11.44 -13.78
N LEU A 314 -10.83 10.81 -13.04
CA LEU A 314 -9.45 11.27 -12.94
C LEU A 314 -8.71 11.00 -14.24
N ALA A 315 -8.00 12.00 -14.75
CA ALA A 315 -7.28 11.88 -16.02
C ALA A 315 -6.06 10.93 -15.93
N GLY A 316 -5.55 10.69 -14.72
CA GLY A 316 -4.48 9.70 -14.53
C GLY A 316 -3.85 9.74 -13.15
N TYR A 317 -3.80 8.60 -12.49
CA TYR A 317 -2.94 8.44 -11.32
C TYR A 317 -1.47 8.33 -11.72
N PRO A 318 -0.54 8.84 -10.88
CA PRO A 318 -0.79 9.64 -9.69
C PRO A 318 -0.90 11.15 -9.97
N TRP A 319 -0.50 11.61 -11.15
CA TRP A 319 -0.20 13.04 -11.40
C TRP A 319 -1.41 13.95 -11.60
N PHE A 320 -2.48 13.43 -12.20
CA PHE A 320 -3.56 14.27 -12.68
C PHE A 320 -4.79 14.16 -11.78
N GLU A 321 -5.48 15.29 -11.67
CA GLU A 321 -6.83 15.38 -11.12
C GLU A 321 -7.83 15.12 -12.26
N ASP A 322 -9.10 15.50 -12.06
CA ASP A 322 -10.09 15.44 -13.12
C ASP A 322 -9.91 16.61 -14.10
N TRP A 323 -9.99 16.29 -15.40
CA TRP A 323 -9.84 17.26 -16.48
C TRP A 323 -10.94 17.04 -17.50
N GLY A 324 -11.78 18.06 -17.71
CA GLY A 324 -13.03 17.90 -18.48
C GLY A 324 -12.85 17.39 -19.92
N ARG A 325 -11.68 17.61 -20.54
CA ARG A 325 -11.34 17.04 -21.85
C ARG A 325 -11.05 15.54 -21.79
N ASP A 326 -10.41 15.06 -20.72
CA ASP A 326 -10.01 13.67 -20.55
C ASP A 326 -11.19 12.81 -20.02
N THR A 327 -12.21 13.46 -19.47
CA THR A 327 -13.49 12.85 -19.07
C THR A 327 -14.48 12.62 -20.24
N MET A 328 -14.38 13.40 -21.32
CA MET A 328 -15.31 13.41 -22.47
C MET A 328 -14.77 12.60 -23.66
#